data_AF-A0A820DFX7-F1
#
_entry.id   AF-A0A820DFX7-F1
#
_cell.length_a   1.000
_cell.length_b   1.000
_cell.length_c   1.000
_cell.angle_alpha   90.00
_cell.angle_beta   90.00
_cell.angle_gamma   90.00
#
_symmetry.space_group_name_H-M   'P 1'
#
loop_
_entity.id
_entity.type
_entity.pdbx_description
1 polymer ?
#
loop_
_entity_poly.entity_id
_entity_poly.type
_entity_poly.pdbx_seq_one_letter_code
_entity_poly.pdbx_strand_id
1 'polypeptide(L)'
;MSEKVYHHVRKQLLQLLSSKNEYIRVNCRNFWCDSKRLSTSSHHRLIALFDQLYSIKSENEYLNYSTNLLLECTTHNPDYNHFIFENLLDKCLFQQFPLACNWRQRHHKYMTPLFTLQS
;
A
#
# COMPACT_ATOMS: atom_id res chain seq x y z
N MET A 1 16.22 -14.44 22.51
CA MET A 1 15.27 -13.30 22.62
C MET A 1 13.96 -13.84 23.17
N SER A 2 13.39 -13.25 24.23
CA SER A 2 12.18 -13.81 24.88
C SER A 2 10.98 -13.77 23.94
N GLU A 3 10.23 -14.87 23.84
CA GLU A 3 9.06 -15.04 22.95
C GLU A 3 8.01 -13.92 23.14
N LYS A 4 7.87 -13.43 24.38
CA LYS A 4 7.00 -12.29 24.72
C LYS A 4 7.43 -11.00 24.02
N VAL A 5 8.73 -10.74 23.94
CA VAL A 5 9.29 -9.56 23.25
C VAL A 5 9.02 -9.65 21.76
N TYR A 6 9.21 -10.83 21.17
CA TYR A 6 8.91 -11.06 19.75
C TYR A 6 7.45 -10.75 19.41
N HIS A 7 6.49 -11.33 20.13
CA HIS A 7 5.07 -11.09 19.87
C HIS A 7 4.66 -9.64 20.09
N HIS A 8 5.25 -8.97 21.09
CA HIS A 8 4.99 -7.55 21.33
C HIS A 8 5.46 -6.69 20.15
N VAL A 9 6.71 -6.88 19.72
CA VAL A 9 7.30 -6.13 18.61
C VAL A 9 6.57 -6.43 17.29
N ARG A 10 6.25 -7.70 17.01
CA ARG A 10 5.45 -8.09 15.83
C ARG A 10 4.13 -7.33 15.77
N LYS A 11 3.37 -7.30 16.88
CA LYS A 11 2.08 -6.59 16.93
C LYS A 11 2.24 -5.09 16.68
N GLN A 12 3.29 -4.46 17.21
CA GLN A 12 3.59 -3.04 16.95
C GLN A 12 3.92 -2.79 15.48
N LEU A 13 4.77 -3.62 14.88
CA LEU A 13 5.14 -3.52 13.46
C LEU A 13 3.93 -3.66 12.53
N LEU A 14 2.96 -4.53 12.87
CA LEU A 14 1.72 -4.67 12.10
C LEU A 14 0.84 -3.42 12.18
N GLN A 15 0.81 -2.72 13.32
CA GLN A 15 0.10 -1.44 13.43
C GLN A 15 0.77 -0.32 12.63
N LEU A 16 2.10 -0.38 12.45
CA LEU A 16 2.82 0.61 11.66
C LEU A 16 2.55 0.49 10.15
N LEU A 17 2.10 -0.67 9.67
CA LEU A 17 1.64 -0.85 8.28
C LEU A 17 0.47 0.08 7.93
N SER A 18 -0.35 0.45 8.91
CA SER A 18 -1.46 1.39 8.76
C SER A 18 -1.17 2.79 9.30
N SER A 19 0.11 3.16 9.45
CA SER A 19 0.50 4.49 9.92
C SER A 19 -0.01 5.60 9.01
N LYS A 20 -0.42 6.75 9.56
CA LYS A 20 -0.75 7.94 8.75
C LYS A 20 0.47 8.52 8.06
N ASN A 21 1.65 8.33 8.65
CA ASN A 21 2.91 8.78 8.07
C ASN A 21 3.35 7.81 6.97
N GLU A 22 3.44 8.32 5.75
CA GLU A 22 3.83 7.57 4.57
C GLU A 22 5.24 6.97 4.69
N TYR A 23 6.21 7.74 5.15
CA TYR A 23 7.58 7.27 5.33
C TYR A 23 7.65 6.04 6.25
N ILE A 24 6.91 6.07 7.36
CA ILE A 24 6.84 4.94 8.30
C ILE A 24 6.17 3.73 7.65
N ARG A 25 5.03 3.92 6.97
CA ARG A 25 4.35 2.81 6.28
C ARG A 25 5.23 2.16 5.23
N VAL A 26 5.88 2.95 4.38
CA VAL A 26 6.72 2.45 3.29
C VAL A 26 7.90 1.65 3.85
N ASN A 27 8.58 2.16 4.88
CA ASN A 27 9.68 1.44 5.51
C ASN A 27 9.21 0.14 6.20
N CYS A 28 8.05 0.17 6.86
CA CYS A 28 7.47 -1.04 7.46
C CYS A 28 7.06 -2.06 6.40
N ARG A 29 6.50 -1.61 5.27
CA ARG A 29 6.19 -2.46 4.13
C ARG A 29 7.45 -3.11 3.58
N ASN A 30 8.48 -2.32 3.23
CA ASN A 30 9.76 -2.81 2.73
C ASN A 30 10.44 -3.77 3.70
N PHE A 31 10.30 -3.51 5.01
CA PHE A 31 10.71 -4.44 6.05
C PHE A 31 10.02 -5.80 5.82
N TRP A 32 8.70 -5.87 5.82
CA TRP A 32 7.99 -7.14 5.65
C TRP A 32 8.28 -7.83 4.31
N CYS A 33 8.43 -7.09 3.21
CA CYS A 33 8.62 -7.65 1.86
C CYS A 33 9.98 -8.28 1.58
N ASP A 34 10.93 -8.17 2.52
CA ASP A 34 12.22 -8.81 2.42
C ASP A 34 12.07 -10.34 2.25
N SER A 35 12.73 -10.87 1.22
CA SER A 35 12.76 -12.30 0.89
C SER A 35 13.13 -13.23 2.04
N LYS A 36 13.89 -12.73 3.04
CA LYS A 36 14.26 -13.50 4.23
C LYS A 36 13.10 -13.70 5.22
N ARG A 37 12.04 -12.91 5.10
CA ARG A 37 10.91 -12.87 6.05
C ARG A 37 9.58 -13.25 5.40
N LEU A 38 9.35 -12.81 4.18
CA LEU A 38 8.21 -13.23 3.36
C LEU A 38 8.72 -13.88 2.08
N SER A 39 8.30 -15.13 1.87
CA SER A 39 8.62 -15.89 0.65
C SER A 39 8.22 -15.10 -0.61
N THR A 40 8.99 -15.24 -1.68
CA THR A 40 8.67 -14.70 -3.02
C THR A 40 7.65 -15.53 -3.77
N SER A 41 7.51 -16.82 -3.44
CA SER A 41 6.44 -17.68 -3.97
C SER A 41 5.08 -17.22 -3.42
N SER A 42 4.14 -16.93 -4.33
CA SER A 42 2.80 -16.40 -4.01
C SER A 42 2.02 -17.30 -3.05
N HIS A 43 2.12 -18.62 -3.20
CA HIS A 43 1.43 -19.58 -2.34
C HIS A 43 1.97 -19.55 -0.91
N HIS A 44 3.29 -19.65 -0.75
CA HIS A 44 3.93 -19.57 0.57
C HIS A 44 3.75 -18.20 1.22
N ARG A 45 3.75 -17.12 0.42
CA ARG A 45 3.45 -15.78 0.91
C ARG A 45 2.04 -15.69 1.46
N LEU A 46 1.06 -16.24 0.76
CA LEU A 46 -0.33 -16.24 1.19
C LEU A 46 -0.49 -16.94 2.55
N ILE A 47 0.12 -18.11 2.72
CA ILE A 47 0.11 -18.83 4.01
C ILE A 47 0.78 -17.99 5.11
N ALA A 48 1.95 -17.41 4.84
CA ALA A 48 2.66 -16.57 5.80
C ALA A 48 1.87 -15.32 6.22
N LEU A 49 1.05 -14.73 5.33
CA LEU A 49 0.18 -13.61 5.68
C LEU A 49 -0.83 -13.99 6.76
N PHE A 50 -1.45 -15.18 6.65
CA PHE A 50 -2.40 -15.68 7.64
C PHE A 50 -1.70 -16.01 8.98
N ASP A 51 -0.57 -16.72 8.94
CA ASP A 51 0.10 -17.19 10.16
C ASP A 51 0.85 -16.06 10.91
N GLN A 52 1.51 -15.18 10.15
CA GLN A 52 2.49 -14.23 10.68
C GLN A 52 2.04 -12.77 10.66
N LEU A 53 1.03 -12.40 9.86
CA LEU A 53 0.62 -11.01 9.73
C LEU A 53 -0.79 -10.72 10.26
N TYR A 54 -1.56 -11.74 10.63
CA TYR A 54 -2.81 -11.51 11.35
C TYR A 54 -2.57 -11.09 12.81
N SER A 55 -3.34 -10.10 13.25
CA SER A 55 -3.44 -9.65 14.65
C SER A 55 -4.74 -8.87 14.84
N ILE A 56 -5.49 -9.21 15.90
CA ILE A 56 -6.77 -8.56 16.24
C ILE A 56 -6.64 -7.04 16.37
N LYS A 57 -5.47 -6.53 16.79
CA LYS A 57 -5.21 -5.10 16.96
C LYS A 57 -5.12 -4.31 15.64
N SER A 58 -4.93 -5.01 14.54
CA SER A 58 -4.78 -4.43 13.19
C SER A 58 -5.81 -5.01 12.21
N GLU A 59 -6.87 -5.63 12.73
CA GLU A 59 -7.84 -6.39 11.94
C GLU A 59 -8.54 -5.54 10.87
N ASN A 60 -8.91 -4.31 11.22
CA ASN A 60 -9.54 -3.35 10.28
C ASN A 60 -8.69 -3.07 9.04
N GLU A 61 -7.36 -3.15 9.17
CA GLU A 61 -6.41 -2.86 8.10
C GLU A 61 -5.79 -4.14 7.52
N TYR A 62 -6.11 -5.31 8.08
CA TYR A 62 -5.51 -6.58 7.72
C TYR A 62 -5.64 -6.87 6.23
N LEU A 63 -6.86 -6.77 5.69
CA LEU A 63 -7.10 -7.00 4.27
C LEU A 63 -6.37 -5.97 3.40
N ASN A 64 -6.31 -4.71 3.84
CA ASN A 64 -5.62 -3.66 3.11
C ASN A 64 -4.12 -3.96 2.96
N TYR A 65 -3.39 -4.20 4.06
CA TYR A 65 -1.95 -4.46 3.91
C TYR A 65 -1.66 -5.86 3.36
N SER A 66 -2.43 -6.90 3.71
CA SER A 66 -2.15 -8.27 3.26
C SER A 66 -2.33 -8.43 1.75
N THR A 67 -3.38 -7.86 1.17
CA THR A 67 -3.60 -7.88 -0.28
C THR A 67 -2.52 -7.09 -1.01
N ASN A 68 -2.12 -5.93 -0.49
CA ASN A 68 -1.02 -5.14 -1.07
C ASN A 68 0.33 -5.88 -1.05
N LEU A 69 0.65 -6.59 0.04
CA LEU A 69 1.86 -7.40 0.16
C LEU A 69 1.85 -8.63 -0.77
N LEU A 70 0.66 -9.20 -1.00
CA LEU A 70 0.48 -10.32 -1.94
C LEU A 70 0.63 -9.84 -3.38
N LEU A 71 -0.03 -8.73 -3.73
CA LEU A 71 0.03 -8.12 -5.07
C LEU A 71 1.43 -7.63 -5.42
N GLU A 72 2.25 -7.25 -4.44
CA GLU A 72 3.64 -6.89 -4.71
C GLU A 72 4.46 -8.03 -5.35
N CYS A 73 4.10 -9.30 -5.13
CA CYS A 73 4.74 -10.41 -5.85
C CYS A 73 4.68 -10.24 -7.37
N THR A 74 3.62 -9.62 -7.90
CA THR A 74 3.43 -9.48 -9.34
C THR A 74 4.48 -8.55 -9.94
N THR A 75 5.04 -7.62 -9.17
CA THR A 75 6.08 -6.68 -9.65
C THR A 75 7.40 -7.38 -10.00
N HIS A 76 7.64 -8.57 -9.46
CA HIS A 76 8.80 -9.39 -9.79
C HIS A 76 8.58 -10.31 -10.99
N ASN A 77 7.34 -10.42 -11.49
CA ASN A 77 7.05 -11.20 -12.67
C ASN A 77 7.57 -10.45 -13.92
N PRO A 78 8.31 -11.11 -14.84
CA PRO A 78 8.69 -10.50 -16.12
C PRO A 78 7.51 -9.87 -16.87
N ASP A 79 6.31 -10.44 -16.74
CA ASP A 79 5.10 -9.99 -17.42
C ASP A 79 4.48 -8.72 -16.81
N TYR A 80 5.01 -8.19 -15.69
CA TYR A 80 4.40 -7.06 -14.98
C TYR A 80 4.22 -5.80 -15.85
N ASN A 81 5.19 -5.54 -16.73
CA ASN A 81 5.16 -4.40 -17.64
C ASN A 81 4.57 -4.74 -19.01
N HIS A 82 4.18 -5.99 -19.24
CA HIS A 82 3.55 -6.39 -20.48
C HIS A 82 2.09 -5.94 -20.51
N PHE A 83 1.65 -5.48 -21.68
CA PHE A 83 0.24 -5.17 -21.88
C PHE A 83 -0.58 -6.45 -21.78
N ILE A 84 -1.70 -6.38 -21.06
CA ILE A 84 -2.65 -7.50 -20.94
C ILE A 84 -3.26 -7.86 -22.30
N PHE A 85 -3.38 -6.87 -23.18
CA PHE A 85 -3.93 -7.04 -24.54
C PHE A 85 -2.86 -6.73 -25.58
N GLU A 86 -2.72 -7.61 -26.56
CA GLU A 86 -1.76 -7.46 -27.65
C GLU A 86 -2.21 -6.38 -28.65
N ASN A 87 -3.52 -6.30 -28.91
CA ASN A 87 -4.10 -5.40 -29.90
C ASN A 87 -4.79 -4.21 -29.23
N LEU A 88 -4.46 -3.01 -29.68
CA LEU A 88 -5.19 -1.80 -29.35
C LEU A 88 -6.55 -1.79 -30.07
N LEU A 89 -7.49 -1.01 -29.54
CA LEU A 89 -8.73 -0.73 -30.25
C LEU A 89 -8.41 0.01 -31.56
N ASP A 90 -8.99 -0.45 -32.68
CA ASP A 90 -8.74 0.11 -34.00
C ASP A 90 -9.08 1.62 -34.04
N LYS A 91 -8.16 2.40 -34.62
CA LYS A 91 -8.30 3.85 -34.91
C LYS A 91 -8.40 4.77 -33.69
N CYS A 92 -7.63 4.53 -32.63
CA CYS A 92 -7.54 5.45 -31.49
C CYS A 92 -6.14 6.07 -31.35
N LEU A 93 -6.06 7.39 -31.19
CA LEU A 93 -4.84 8.10 -30.79
C LEU A 93 -4.92 8.37 -29.29
N PHE A 94 -4.11 7.66 -28.51
CA PHE A 94 -4.02 7.90 -27.07
C PHE A 94 -3.02 9.02 -26.77
N GLN A 95 -3.38 9.91 -25.84
CA GLN A 95 -2.50 10.97 -25.34
C GLN A 95 -2.39 10.84 -23.83
N GLN A 96 -1.22 11.18 -23.29
CA GLN A 96 -1.04 11.24 -21.85
C GLN A 96 -1.88 12.38 -21.27
N PHE A 97 -2.84 12.03 -20.41
CA PHE A 97 -3.66 12.99 -19.69
C PHE A 97 -3.18 13.11 -18.24
N PRO A 98 -2.48 14.18 -17.86
CA PRO A 98 -2.00 14.35 -16.50
C PRO A 98 -3.18 14.57 -15.55
N LEU A 99 -3.37 13.64 -14.60
CA LEU A 99 -4.41 13.77 -13.58
C LEU A 99 -3.98 14.79 -12.52
N ALA A 100 -4.84 15.79 -12.32
CA ALA A 100 -4.72 16.74 -11.23
C ALA A 100 -5.15 16.10 -9.89
N CYS A 101 -4.24 15.43 -9.19
CA CYS A 101 -4.51 14.79 -7.89
C CYS A 101 -4.88 15.78 -6.76
N ASN A 102 -4.70 17.08 -6.99
CA ASN A 102 -4.82 18.13 -5.97
C ASN A 102 -6.28 18.59 -5.76
N TRP A 103 -7.28 17.93 -6.35
CA TRP A 103 -8.67 18.37 -6.29
C TRP A 103 -9.16 18.56 -4.84
N ARG A 104 -8.81 17.66 -3.91
CA ARG A 104 -9.17 17.80 -2.48
C ARG A 104 -8.52 19.02 -1.82
N GLN A 105 -7.24 19.30 -2.11
CA GLN A 105 -6.54 20.48 -1.59
C GLN A 105 -7.09 21.79 -2.17
N ARG A 106 -7.50 21.78 -3.45
CA ARG A 106 -8.14 22.94 -4.09
C ARG A 106 -9.49 23.23 -3.46
N HIS A 107 -10.30 22.20 -3.20
CA HIS A 107 -11.64 22.39 -2.67
C HIS A 107 -11.72 22.65 -1.16
N HIS A 108 -10.69 22.30 -0.39
CA HIS A 108 -10.59 22.62 1.04
C HIS A 108 -10.52 24.15 1.32
N LYS A 109 -10.10 24.96 0.33
CA LYS A 109 -10.05 26.43 0.47
C LYS A 109 -11.37 27.15 0.16
N TYR A 110 -12.33 26.52 -0.51
CA TYR A 110 -13.60 27.18 -0.85
C TYR A 110 -14.62 27.22 0.31
N MET A 111 -14.30 26.61 1.47
CA MET A 111 -15.11 26.72 2.69
C MET A 111 -14.59 27.81 3.66
N THR A 112 -13.58 28.59 3.27
CA THR A 112 -13.18 29.76 4.05
C THR A 112 -14.14 30.91 3.73
N PRO A 113 -14.96 31.40 4.67
CA PRO A 113 -15.84 32.54 4.38
C PRO A 113 -15.00 33.74 3.98
N LEU A 114 -15.37 34.38 2.87
CA LEU A 114 -14.71 35.56 2.29
C LEU A 114 -15.00 36.80 3.15
N PHE A 115 -14.40 36.87 4.33
CA PHE A 115 -14.25 38.14 5.05
C PHE A 115 -12.82 38.62 4.82
N THR A 116 -12.60 39.31 3.71
CA THR A 116 -11.44 40.20 3.59
C THR A 116 -11.64 41.32 4.60
N LEU A 117 -10.82 41.35 5.65
CA LEU A 117 -10.63 42.54 6.47
C LEU A 117 -10.09 43.64 5.54
N GLN A 118 -10.96 44.59 5.16
CA GLN A 118 -10.52 45.84 4.56
C GLN A 118 -9.79 46.64 5.66
N SER A 119 -8.48 46.79 5.50
CA SER A 119 -7.66 47.79 6.18
C SER A 119 -7.73 49.12 5.45
#